data_AF-A0A328BD28-F1
#
_entry.id   AF-A0A328BD28-F1
#
_cell.length_a   1.000
_cell.length_b   1.000
_cell.length_c   1.000
_cell.angle_alpha   90.00
_cell.angle_beta   90.00
_cell.angle_gamma   90.00
#
_symmetry.space_group_name_H-M   'P 1'
#
loop_
_entity.id
_entity.type
_entity.pdbx_description
1 polymer ?
#
loop_
_entity_poly.entity_id
_entity_poly.type
_entity_poly.pdbx_seq_one_letter_code
_entity_poly.pdbx_strand_id
1 'polypeptide(L)'
;MTAETTTAEISLARQANDLARDLARANPRIYWLDLAVTATVTWLSLWIAVTASPAWALTAAMVCVFALYRGISFIHELTHLRTDDVPGFHLAWNLLIGVPWLTPSLLYEGVHILHHAKDRYGTARDPEYHPLAHRPPQELLVFLGIALLAPVGVLIRFGILAPLSFLIPPLRRFVIARTSGMVINPGFARDDFDRARSPAWLAQEIACWLWSWTLVGLVATGRLPLKVVLIAGAIFGIMTFLNQLRTAVAHYWENEGGQMAPLDQFRDTVNVPPPALLPFLWAPVGLRYHALHHLMPRLPYHNLGEAHRRLVQALPQDHVYRSVEQSELFPALGRLWGRMGRR
;
A
#
# COMPACT_ATOMS: atom_id res chain seq x y z
N MET A 1 -35.08 -39.07 16.56
CA MET A 1 -33.63 -38.85 16.47
C MET A 1 -33.27 -38.84 14.98
N THR A 2 -33.47 -37.69 14.34
CA THR A 2 -33.00 -37.45 12.97
C THR A 2 -31.60 -36.89 13.07
N ALA A 3 -30.63 -37.63 12.52
CA ALA A 3 -29.25 -37.20 12.42
C ALA A 3 -29.17 -35.97 11.50
N GLU A 4 -28.99 -34.79 12.10
CA GLU A 4 -28.45 -33.63 11.39
C GLU A 4 -26.99 -33.95 11.06
N THR A 5 -26.78 -34.46 9.85
CA THR A 5 -25.46 -34.43 9.23
C THR A 5 -25.13 -32.97 8.93
N THR A 6 -24.59 -32.27 9.91
CA THR A 6 -23.97 -30.96 9.74
C THR A 6 -22.73 -31.16 8.88
N THR A 7 -22.93 -31.11 7.56
CA THR A 7 -21.82 -30.93 6.61
C THR A 7 -21.08 -29.68 7.03
N ALA A 8 -19.86 -29.81 7.55
CA ALA A 8 -19.07 -28.67 7.98
C ALA A 8 -18.95 -27.69 6.81
N GLU A 9 -19.53 -26.49 6.96
CA GLU A 9 -19.57 -25.49 5.91
C GLU A 9 -18.13 -25.16 5.49
N ILE A 10 -17.85 -25.29 4.19
CA ILE A 10 -16.52 -25.05 3.63
C ILE A 10 -16.22 -23.56 3.82
N SER A 11 -15.15 -23.25 4.55
CA SER A 11 -14.77 -21.85 4.79
C SER A 11 -14.55 -21.09 3.47
N LEU A 12 -14.89 -19.80 3.45
CA LEU A 12 -14.72 -18.93 2.28
C LEU A 12 -13.29 -19.00 1.71
N ALA A 13 -12.28 -19.09 2.59
CA ALA A 13 -10.88 -19.21 2.19
C ALA A 13 -10.58 -20.53 1.45
N ARG A 14 -11.20 -21.64 1.88
CA ARG A 14 -11.04 -22.93 1.20
C ARG A 14 -11.73 -22.89 -0.16
N GLN A 15 -12.94 -22.35 -0.26
CA GLN A 15 -13.65 -22.18 -1.54
C GLN A 15 -12.82 -21.36 -2.55
N ALA A 16 -12.26 -20.23 -2.11
CA ALA A 16 -11.40 -19.39 -2.96
C ALA A 16 -10.13 -20.12 -3.40
N ASN A 17 -9.49 -20.85 -2.48
CA ASN A 17 -8.31 -21.65 -2.81
C ASN A 17 -8.62 -22.71 -3.86
N ASP A 18 -9.71 -23.45 -3.71
CA ASP A 18 -10.09 -24.51 -4.65
C ASP A 18 -10.36 -23.96 -6.06
N LEU A 19 -10.88 -22.73 -6.18
CA LEU A 19 -11.21 -22.10 -7.45
C LEU A 19 -10.03 -21.39 -8.14
N ALA A 20 -8.99 -21.00 -7.40
CA ALA A 20 -7.95 -20.10 -7.91
C ALA A 20 -6.50 -20.47 -7.54
N ARG A 21 -6.24 -21.59 -6.85
CA ARG A 21 -4.87 -21.98 -6.46
C ARG A 21 -3.91 -22.18 -7.63
N ASP A 22 -4.40 -22.54 -8.81
CA ASP A 22 -3.60 -22.67 -10.04
C ASP A 22 -3.03 -21.33 -10.53
N LEU A 23 -3.59 -20.22 -10.05
CA LEU A 23 -3.17 -18.86 -10.39
C LEU A 23 -2.10 -18.31 -9.42
N ALA A 24 -1.67 -19.07 -8.42
CA ALA A 24 -0.76 -18.59 -7.37
C ALA A 24 0.69 -18.33 -7.84
N ARG A 25 1.04 -18.70 -9.07
CA ARG A 25 2.40 -18.52 -9.60
C ARG A 25 2.56 -17.15 -10.23
N ALA A 26 3.51 -16.35 -9.74
CA ALA A 26 3.87 -15.09 -10.36
C ALA A 26 4.52 -15.31 -11.75
N ASN A 27 4.25 -14.41 -12.69
CA ASN A 27 4.89 -14.40 -14.00
C ASN A 27 5.98 -13.32 -14.07
N PRO A 28 7.27 -13.67 -14.03
CA PRO A 28 8.35 -12.69 -14.04
C PRO A 28 8.31 -11.68 -15.18
N ARG A 29 7.86 -12.11 -16.37
CA ARG A 29 7.82 -11.22 -17.54
C ARG A 29 6.85 -10.07 -17.35
N ILE A 30 5.70 -10.34 -16.73
CA ILE A 30 4.69 -9.32 -16.42
C ILE A 30 5.25 -8.31 -15.42
N TYR A 31 5.86 -8.79 -14.33
CA TYR A 31 6.43 -7.92 -13.30
C TYR A 31 7.52 -7.01 -13.87
N TRP A 32 8.51 -7.59 -14.56
CA TRP A 32 9.61 -6.82 -15.11
C TRP A 32 9.16 -5.82 -16.17
N LEU A 33 8.24 -6.20 -17.07
CA LEU A 33 7.69 -5.28 -18.06
C LEU A 33 6.92 -4.14 -17.39
N ASP A 34 6.06 -4.45 -16.42
CA ASP A 34 5.24 -3.46 -15.73
C ASP A 34 6.11 -2.49 -14.93
N LEU A 35 7.12 -2.98 -14.21
CA LEU A 35 8.08 -2.12 -13.52
C LEU A 35 8.87 -1.25 -14.49
N ALA A 36 9.38 -1.81 -15.59
CA ALA A 36 10.15 -1.04 -16.57
C ALA A 36 9.31 0.08 -17.21
N VAL A 37 8.08 -0.24 -17.63
CA VAL A 37 7.14 0.74 -18.20
C VAL A 37 6.76 1.78 -17.15
N THR A 38 6.37 1.35 -15.95
CA THR A 38 5.96 2.24 -14.86
C THR A 38 7.09 3.20 -14.48
N ALA A 39 8.31 2.70 -14.25
CA ALA A 39 9.47 3.53 -13.94
C ALA A 39 9.80 4.49 -15.08
N THR A 40 9.78 4.04 -16.33
CA THR A 40 10.03 4.89 -17.50
C THR A 40 9.02 6.04 -17.56
N VAL A 41 7.73 5.73 -17.42
CA VAL A 41 6.66 6.75 -17.44
C VAL A 41 6.80 7.70 -16.26
N THR A 42 7.07 7.22 -15.04
CA THR A 42 7.29 8.06 -13.85
C THR A 42 8.44 9.05 -14.08
N TRP A 43 9.61 8.57 -14.49
CA TRP A 43 10.79 9.43 -14.64
C TRP A 43 10.68 10.38 -15.84
N LEU A 44 10.15 9.91 -16.97
CA LEU A 44 9.96 10.76 -18.15
C LEU A 44 8.92 11.85 -17.89
N SER A 45 7.79 11.52 -17.26
CA SER A 45 6.76 12.50 -16.93
C SER A 45 7.23 13.49 -15.87
N LEU A 46 8.02 13.07 -14.87
CA LEU A 46 8.68 14.00 -13.95
C LEU A 46 9.62 14.95 -14.69
N TRP A 47 10.46 14.42 -15.60
CA TRP A 47 11.38 15.24 -16.38
C TRP A 47 10.65 16.29 -17.23
N ILE A 48 9.57 15.91 -17.93
CA ILE A 48 8.72 16.85 -18.67
C ILE A 48 8.08 17.87 -17.71
N ALA A 49 7.55 17.43 -16.56
CA ALA A 49 6.91 18.29 -15.57
C ALA A 49 7.83 19.42 -15.06
N VAL A 50 9.15 19.19 -15.01
CA VAL A 50 10.10 20.19 -14.49
C VAL A 50 10.83 20.99 -15.57
N THR A 51 10.74 20.58 -16.85
CA THR A 51 11.47 21.21 -17.96
C THR A 51 10.58 21.87 -19.02
N ALA A 52 9.34 21.41 -19.19
CA ALA A 52 8.47 21.86 -20.28
C ALA A 52 7.72 23.16 -19.94
N SER A 53 6.98 23.68 -20.94
CA SER A 53 6.09 24.84 -20.75
C SER A 53 4.93 24.51 -19.78
N PRO A 54 4.28 25.50 -19.15
CA PRO A 54 3.30 25.26 -18.09
C PRO A 54 2.18 24.27 -18.43
N ALA A 55 1.65 24.32 -19.65
CA ALA A 55 0.58 23.43 -20.09
C ALA A 55 1.03 21.95 -20.16
N TRP A 56 2.21 21.70 -20.74
CA TRP A 56 2.79 20.35 -20.79
C TRP A 56 3.26 19.90 -19.42
N ALA A 57 3.77 20.82 -18.60
CA ALA A 57 4.25 20.54 -17.26
C ALA A 57 3.13 20.01 -16.35
N LEU A 58 1.94 20.65 -16.38
CA LEU A 58 0.81 20.22 -15.57
C LEU A 58 0.30 18.83 -15.97
N THR A 59 0.11 18.60 -17.27
CA THR A 59 -0.33 17.29 -17.78
C THR A 59 0.68 16.20 -17.43
N ALA A 60 1.97 16.47 -17.59
CA ALA A 60 3.02 15.53 -17.23
C ALA A 60 3.09 15.28 -15.71
N ALA A 61 2.88 16.30 -14.87
CA ALA A 61 2.79 16.12 -13.43
C ALA A 61 1.63 15.21 -13.04
N MET A 62 0.46 15.35 -13.67
CA MET A 62 -0.70 14.46 -13.44
C MET A 62 -0.39 13.01 -13.85
N VAL A 63 0.23 12.81 -15.02
CA VAL A 63 0.69 11.47 -15.44
C VAL A 63 1.69 10.90 -14.43
N CYS A 64 2.62 11.73 -13.95
CA CYS A 64 3.62 11.34 -12.96
C CYS A 64 2.98 10.92 -11.64
N VAL A 65 1.92 11.59 -11.18
CA VAL A 65 1.18 11.20 -9.96
C VAL A 65 0.67 9.76 -10.08
N PHE A 66 -0.04 9.43 -11.17
CA PHE A 66 -0.60 8.08 -11.34
C PHE A 66 0.47 7.02 -11.60
N ALA A 67 1.49 7.34 -12.40
CA ALA A 67 2.59 6.41 -12.67
C ALA A 67 3.41 6.14 -11.40
N LEU A 68 3.75 7.18 -10.64
CA LEU A 68 4.41 7.04 -9.35
C LEU A 68 3.53 6.27 -8.36
N TYR A 69 2.23 6.52 -8.32
CA TYR A 69 1.32 5.79 -7.45
C TYR A 69 1.35 4.29 -7.75
N ARG A 70 1.24 3.91 -9.03
CA ARG A 70 1.37 2.52 -9.46
C ARG A 70 2.75 1.97 -9.07
N GLY A 71 3.81 2.73 -9.31
CA GLY A 71 5.19 2.34 -9.00
C GLY A 71 5.38 2.05 -7.53
N ILE A 72 4.95 2.95 -6.65
CA ILE A 72 5.03 2.77 -5.20
C ILE A 72 4.09 1.66 -4.72
N SER A 73 2.89 1.52 -5.31
CA SER A 73 1.93 0.48 -4.93
C SER A 73 2.45 -0.95 -5.09
N PHE A 74 3.44 -1.18 -5.97
CA PHE A 74 4.12 -2.48 -6.04
C PHE A 74 4.73 -2.90 -4.71
N ILE A 75 5.03 -1.99 -3.78
CA ILE A 75 5.51 -2.35 -2.44
C ILE A 75 4.56 -3.31 -1.71
N HIS A 76 3.26 -3.20 -1.99
CA HIS A 76 2.24 -4.11 -1.48
C HIS A 76 2.34 -5.51 -2.09
N GLU A 77 2.76 -5.61 -3.34
CA GLU A 77 3.03 -6.89 -3.98
C GLU A 77 4.37 -7.47 -3.48
N LEU A 78 5.42 -6.63 -3.35
CA LEU A 78 6.75 -7.05 -2.89
C LEU A 78 6.70 -7.77 -1.54
N THR A 79 5.88 -7.28 -0.59
CA THR A 79 5.81 -7.89 0.75
C THR A 79 5.18 -9.28 0.78
N HIS A 80 4.43 -9.67 -0.25
CA HIS A 80 3.80 -10.99 -0.35
C HIS A 80 4.49 -11.92 -1.35
N LEU A 81 5.23 -11.34 -2.29
CA LEU A 81 5.96 -12.07 -3.31
C LEU A 81 7.03 -12.97 -2.68
N ARG A 82 7.12 -14.22 -3.12
CA ARG A 82 8.19 -15.11 -2.66
C ARG A 82 9.50 -14.68 -3.30
N THR A 83 10.60 -14.79 -2.55
CA THR A 83 11.92 -14.35 -2.99
C THR A 83 12.35 -14.93 -4.35
N ASP A 84 11.99 -16.19 -4.61
CA ASP A 84 12.38 -16.91 -5.83
C ASP A 84 11.38 -16.77 -6.99
N ASP A 85 10.20 -16.18 -6.77
CA ASP A 85 9.15 -16.10 -7.78
C ASP A 85 9.51 -15.13 -8.91
N VAL A 86 10.16 -14.01 -8.59
CA VAL A 86 10.66 -13.02 -9.56
C VAL A 86 12.06 -12.55 -9.16
N PRO A 87 13.11 -13.33 -9.49
CA PRO A 87 14.47 -13.03 -9.07
C PRO A 87 14.93 -11.62 -9.50
N GLY A 88 15.59 -10.91 -8.58
CA GLY A 88 16.14 -9.57 -8.80
C GLY A 88 15.12 -8.42 -8.82
N PHE A 89 13.81 -8.72 -8.89
CA PHE A 89 12.76 -7.70 -8.97
C PHE A 89 12.75 -6.76 -7.77
N HIS A 90 12.91 -7.33 -6.57
CA HIS A 90 12.91 -6.57 -5.32
C HIS A 90 14.01 -5.51 -5.28
N LEU A 91 15.22 -5.86 -5.74
CA LEU A 91 16.34 -4.94 -5.83
C LEU A 91 16.08 -3.86 -6.89
N ALA A 92 15.67 -4.26 -8.10
CA ALA A 92 15.40 -3.32 -9.19
C ALA A 92 14.29 -2.33 -8.84
N TRP A 93 13.22 -2.79 -8.18
CA TRP A 93 12.15 -1.93 -7.72
C TRP A 93 12.64 -0.88 -6.72
N ASN A 94 13.47 -1.27 -5.75
CA ASN A 94 14.07 -0.32 -4.81
C ASN A 94 15.00 0.68 -5.51
N LEU A 95 15.78 0.24 -6.50
CA LEU A 95 16.67 1.14 -7.24
C LEU A 95 15.92 2.13 -8.14
N LEU A 96 14.83 1.70 -8.78
CA LEU A 96 14.09 2.50 -9.76
C LEU A 96 13.00 3.37 -9.14
N ILE A 97 12.39 2.92 -8.05
CA ILE A 97 11.24 3.57 -7.41
C ILE A 97 11.48 3.80 -5.91
N GLY A 98 11.71 2.74 -5.13
CA GLY A 98 11.71 2.81 -3.66
C GLY A 98 12.69 3.83 -3.08
N VAL A 99 14.00 3.65 -3.33
CA VAL A 99 15.04 4.55 -2.82
C VAL A 99 14.94 5.97 -3.41
N PRO A 100 14.78 6.16 -4.74
CA PRO A 100 14.71 7.50 -5.30
C PRO A 100 13.56 8.37 -4.74
N TRP A 101 12.45 7.74 -4.36
CA TRP A 101 11.29 8.39 -3.73
C TRP A 101 11.26 8.25 -2.21
N LEU A 102 12.34 7.74 -1.61
CA LEU A 102 12.49 7.54 -0.17
C LEU A 102 11.35 6.70 0.45
N THR A 103 10.83 5.75 -0.32
CA THR A 103 9.83 4.74 0.06
C THR A 103 10.36 3.31 -0.17
N PRO A 104 11.56 2.96 0.35
CA PRO A 104 12.12 1.63 0.14
C PRO A 104 11.26 0.54 0.81
N SER A 105 11.38 -0.69 0.32
CA SER A 105 10.60 -1.84 0.77
C SER A 105 10.69 -2.12 2.27
N LEU A 106 11.77 -1.72 2.95
CA LEU A 106 11.94 -1.84 4.40
C LEU A 106 10.78 -1.22 5.19
N LEU A 107 10.11 -0.20 4.63
CA LEU A 107 8.98 0.47 5.26
C LEU A 107 7.69 -0.36 5.25
N TYR A 108 7.65 -1.49 4.53
CA TYR A 108 6.44 -2.30 4.37
C TYR A 108 6.66 -3.78 4.66
N GLU A 109 7.84 -4.30 4.34
CA GLU A 109 8.23 -5.68 4.64
C GLU A 109 8.13 -5.96 6.15
N GLY A 110 7.41 -7.02 6.50
CA GLY A 110 7.18 -7.40 7.91
C GLY A 110 6.14 -6.53 8.63
N VAL A 111 5.59 -5.51 7.97
CA VAL A 111 4.53 -4.64 8.52
C VAL A 111 3.18 -5.11 8.01
N HIS A 112 2.96 -5.05 6.69
CA HIS A 112 1.66 -5.35 6.11
C HIS A 112 1.20 -6.80 6.34
N ILE A 113 2.12 -7.77 6.43
CA ILE A 113 1.79 -9.16 6.78
C ILE A 113 1.07 -9.25 8.15
N LEU A 114 1.35 -8.33 9.08
CA LEU A 114 0.69 -8.29 10.38
C LEU A 114 -0.79 -7.90 10.29
N HIS A 115 -1.15 -7.12 9.28
CA HIS A 115 -2.54 -6.77 9.02
C HIS A 115 -3.35 -8.00 8.60
N HIS A 116 -2.76 -8.93 7.84
CA HIS A 116 -3.39 -10.21 7.47
C HIS A 116 -3.42 -11.25 8.61
N ALA A 117 -2.74 -10.99 9.72
CA ALA A 117 -2.64 -11.98 10.80
C ALA A 117 -3.97 -12.06 11.57
N LYS A 118 -4.53 -13.27 11.65
CA LYS A 118 -5.86 -13.53 12.22
C LYS A 118 -6.05 -12.98 13.64
N ASP A 119 -4.98 -12.99 14.45
CA ASP A 119 -5.01 -12.53 15.84
C ASP A 119 -4.71 -11.03 16.00
N ARG A 120 -4.33 -10.34 14.91
CA ARG A 120 -3.94 -8.93 14.91
C ARG A 120 -4.90 -8.04 14.12
N TYR A 121 -5.48 -8.50 13.01
CA TYR A 121 -6.39 -7.71 12.18
C TYR A 121 -7.41 -6.96 13.05
N GLY A 122 -7.54 -5.65 12.83
CA GLY A 122 -8.54 -4.84 13.53
C GLY A 122 -8.20 -4.48 14.98
N THR A 123 -7.13 -5.04 15.56
CA THR A 123 -6.71 -4.78 16.94
C THR A 123 -5.71 -3.62 17.03
N ALA A 124 -5.38 -3.18 18.25
CA ALA A 124 -4.32 -2.19 18.48
C ALA A 124 -2.92 -2.62 17.96
N ARG A 125 -2.73 -3.91 17.66
CA ARG A 125 -1.47 -4.47 17.11
C ARG A 125 -1.45 -4.48 15.58
N ASP A 126 -2.55 -4.11 14.93
CA ASP A 126 -2.63 -3.99 13.48
C ASP A 126 -1.96 -2.68 13.02
N PRO A 127 -0.92 -2.71 12.18
CA PRO A 127 -0.33 -1.49 11.63
C PRO A 127 -1.27 -0.74 10.68
N GLU A 128 -2.23 -1.42 10.05
CA GLU A 128 -3.05 -0.88 8.97
C GLU A 128 -4.52 -0.71 9.36
N TYR A 129 -4.84 -0.82 10.66
CA TYR A 129 -6.19 -0.57 11.15
C TYR A 129 -6.33 0.69 11.97
N HIS A 130 -7.33 1.50 11.62
CA HIS A 130 -7.80 2.61 12.43
C HIS A 130 -9.32 2.64 12.35
N PRO A 131 -10.06 2.64 13.48
CA PRO A 131 -11.52 2.48 13.51
C PRO A 131 -12.26 3.75 13.04
N LEU A 132 -11.99 4.18 11.80
CA LEU A 132 -12.47 5.43 11.20
C LEU A 132 -14.00 5.54 11.23
N ALA A 133 -14.75 4.43 11.08
CA ALA A 133 -16.21 4.46 11.10
C ALA A 133 -16.79 4.94 12.45
N HIS A 134 -16.02 4.83 13.53
CA HIS A 134 -16.43 5.26 14.87
C HIS A 134 -15.84 6.62 15.26
N ARG A 135 -15.14 7.27 14.34
CA ARG A 135 -14.50 8.57 14.55
C ARG A 135 -15.37 9.72 14.07
N PRO A 136 -15.17 10.94 14.60
CA PRO A 136 -15.80 12.13 14.05
C PRO A 136 -15.33 12.37 12.60
N PRO A 137 -16.19 12.83 11.68
CA PRO A 137 -15.84 13.00 10.26
C PRO A 137 -14.62 13.89 9.99
N GLN A 138 -14.31 14.83 10.89
CA GLN A 138 -13.11 15.66 10.82
C GLN A 138 -11.83 14.83 10.88
N GLU A 139 -11.84 13.69 11.55
CA GLU A 139 -10.70 12.79 11.64
C GLU A 139 -10.36 12.16 10.28
N LEU A 140 -11.37 11.94 9.41
CA LEU A 140 -11.12 11.52 8.03
C LEU A 140 -10.39 12.62 7.24
N LEU A 141 -10.75 13.90 7.45
CA LEU A 141 -10.05 15.02 6.80
C LEU A 141 -8.59 15.11 7.25
N VAL A 142 -8.32 14.90 8.54
CA VAL A 142 -6.95 14.85 9.08
C VAL A 142 -6.20 13.64 8.52
N PHE A 143 -6.83 12.47 8.51
CA PHE A 143 -6.27 11.23 7.95
C PHE A 143 -5.87 11.40 6.49
N LEU A 144 -6.70 12.03 5.67
CA LEU A 144 -6.38 12.32 4.27
C LEU A 144 -5.32 13.42 4.13
N GLY A 145 -5.47 14.51 4.88
CA GLY A 145 -4.61 15.69 4.78
C GLY A 145 -3.17 15.45 5.21
N ILE A 146 -2.94 14.62 6.24
CA ILE A 146 -1.59 14.33 6.73
C ILE A 146 -0.74 13.61 5.67
N ALA A 147 -1.37 12.86 4.75
CA ALA A 147 -0.66 12.18 3.67
C ALA A 147 0.11 13.16 2.76
N LEU A 148 -0.39 14.38 2.56
CA LEU A 148 0.30 15.41 1.77
C LEU A 148 1.68 15.77 2.36
N LEU A 149 1.91 15.50 3.64
CA LEU A 149 3.17 15.76 4.34
C LEU A 149 4.17 14.59 4.25
N ALA A 150 3.82 13.48 3.60
CA ALA A 150 4.71 12.33 3.44
C ALA A 150 6.11 12.68 2.85
N PRO A 151 6.25 13.57 1.85
CA PRO A 151 7.57 13.97 1.34
C PRO A 151 8.47 14.58 2.43
N VAL A 152 7.89 15.36 3.34
CA VAL A 152 8.61 15.95 4.48
C VAL A 152 8.96 14.85 5.49
N GLY A 153 8.00 13.95 5.79
CA GLY A 153 8.19 12.85 6.72
C GLY A 153 9.34 11.93 6.33
N VAL A 154 9.43 11.53 5.05
CA VAL A 154 10.53 10.67 4.59
C VAL A 154 11.88 11.37 4.57
N LEU A 155 11.91 12.69 4.29
CA LEU A 155 13.14 13.48 4.36
C LEU A 155 13.64 13.60 5.80
N ILE A 156 12.74 13.81 6.77
CA ILE A 156 13.08 13.78 8.19
C ILE A 156 13.62 12.38 8.55
N ARG A 157 12.91 11.31 8.17
CA ARG A 157 13.31 9.94 8.46
C ARG A 157 14.69 9.60 7.91
N PHE A 158 14.94 9.82 6.63
CA PHE A 158 16.17 9.34 5.98
C PHE A 158 17.29 10.38 6.00
N GLY A 159 16.99 11.67 5.86
CA GLY A 159 17.99 12.74 5.88
C GLY A 159 18.50 13.09 7.28
N ILE A 160 17.66 12.96 8.31
CA ILE A 160 17.98 13.40 9.68
C ILE A 160 18.02 12.21 10.65
N LEU A 161 16.93 11.46 10.77
CA LEU A 161 16.83 10.43 11.80
C LEU A 161 17.76 9.25 11.53
N ALA A 162 17.84 8.75 10.29
CA ALA A 162 18.69 7.62 9.92
C ALA A 162 20.17 7.83 10.32
N PRO A 163 20.89 8.90 9.88
CA PRO A 163 22.28 9.12 10.26
C PRO A 163 22.48 9.19 11.77
N LEU A 164 21.65 9.99 12.46
CA LEU A 164 21.77 10.17 13.91
C LEU A 164 21.50 8.85 14.65
N SER A 165 20.61 8.02 14.12
CA SER A 165 20.26 6.73 14.72
C SER A 165 21.42 5.73 14.70
N PHE A 166 22.36 5.84 13.75
CA PHE A 166 23.56 4.98 13.77
C PHE A 166 24.51 5.31 14.92
N LEU A 167 24.43 6.53 15.47
CA LEU A 167 25.28 7.01 16.56
C LEU A 167 24.61 6.91 17.93
N ILE A 168 23.27 6.97 17.99
CA ILE A 168 22.51 7.10 19.23
C ILE A 168 21.59 5.87 19.40
N PRO A 169 21.96 4.87 20.22
CA PRO A 169 21.20 3.62 20.34
C PRO A 169 19.72 3.77 20.75
N PRO A 170 19.34 4.68 21.69
CA PRO A 170 17.93 4.94 21.96
C PRO A 170 17.16 5.47 20.73
N LEU A 171 17.80 6.34 19.95
CA LEU A 171 17.22 6.85 18.70
C LEU A 171 17.11 5.75 17.65
N ARG A 172 18.08 4.83 17.54
CA ARG A 172 17.99 3.64 16.68
C ARG A 172 16.74 2.83 16.94
N ARG A 173 16.47 2.55 18.22
CA ARG A 173 15.26 1.81 18.62
C ARG A 173 13.99 2.56 18.23
N PHE A 174 13.94 3.87 18.50
CA PHE A 174 12.81 4.70 18.10
C PHE A 174 12.60 4.71 16.59
N VAL A 175 13.68 4.91 15.82
CA VAL A 175 13.62 5.02 14.36
C VAL A 175 13.10 3.73 13.73
N ILE A 176 13.63 2.58 14.16
CA ILE A 176 13.15 1.27 13.72
C ILE A 176 11.68 1.10 14.14
N ALA A 177 11.36 1.26 15.41
CA ALA A 177 10.03 0.93 15.94
C ALA A 177 8.92 1.83 15.37
N ARG A 178 9.16 3.14 15.23
CA ARG A 178 8.10 4.15 15.01
C ARG A 178 8.14 4.82 13.64
N THR A 179 9.28 4.81 12.97
CA THR A 179 9.46 5.58 11.71
C THR A 179 9.93 4.73 10.54
N SER A 180 9.93 3.41 10.71
CA SER A 180 10.25 2.45 9.66
C SER A 180 9.03 1.61 9.29
N GLY A 181 7.84 2.21 9.24
CA GLY A 181 6.63 1.55 8.79
C GLY A 181 5.72 2.54 8.05
N MET A 182 5.20 2.16 6.89
CA MET A 182 4.03 2.82 6.32
C MET A 182 2.80 2.22 6.98
N VAL A 183 2.31 2.93 7.99
CA VAL A 183 1.24 2.45 8.88
C VAL A 183 0.11 3.46 8.93
N ILE A 184 -1.08 2.97 9.23
CA ILE A 184 -2.28 3.76 9.47
C ILE A 184 -2.46 3.96 10.98
N ASN A 185 -2.20 2.92 11.77
CA ASN A 185 -2.29 2.96 13.22
C ASN A 185 -1.10 3.76 13.81
N PRO A 186 -1.32 4.97 14.37
CA PRO A 186 -0.24 5.76 14.96
C PRO A 186 0.32 5.14 16.26
N GLY A 187 -0.45 4.25 16.90
CA GLY A 187 -0.05 3.50 18.08
C GLY A 187 0.91 2.34 17.76
N PHE A 188 0.99 1.92 16.50
CA PHE A 188 1.83 0.80 16.10
C PHE A 188 3.32 1.10 16.35
N ALA A 189 4.02 0.04 16.77
CA ALA A 189 5.46 0.02 16.88
C ALA A 189 5.94 -1.36 16.44
N ARG A 190 6.84 -1.42 15.46
CA ARG A 190 7.41 -2.70 15.02
C ARG A 190 8.41 -3.23 16.03
N ASP A 191 8.40 -4.55 16.23
CA ASP A 191 9.20 -5.29 17.20
C ASP A 191 10.29 -6.16 16.54
N ASP A 192 10.33 -6.22 15.20
CA ASP A 192 11.25 -7.03 14.41
C ASP A 192 12.65 -6.40 14.23
N PHE A 193 13.28 -6.01 15.35
CA PHE A 193 14.59 -5.33 15.35
C PHE A 193 15.72 -6.13 14.68
N ASP A 194 15.64 -7.46 14.66
CA ASP A 194 16.64 -8.29 13.99
C ASP A 194 16.59 -8.13 12.46
N ARG A 195 15.40 -7.88 11.88
CA ARG A 195 15.27 -7.54 10.46
C ARG A 195 16.05 -6.28 10.12
N ALA A 196 16.01 -5.28 11.02
CA ALA A 196 16.69 -4.01 10.85
C ALA A 196 18.23 -4.10 10.93
N ARG A 197 18.77 -5.28 11.29
CA ARG A 197 20.21 -5.59 11.27
C ARG A 197 20.63 -6.33 10.01
N SER A 198 19.67 -6.76 9.17
CA SER A 198 19.99 -7.48 7.94
C SER A 198 20.73 -6.57 6.94
N PRO A 199 21.65 -7.12 6.12
CA PRO A 199 22.35 -6.34 5.09
C PRO A 199 21.39 -5.66 4.11
N ALA A 200 20.30 -6.33 3.72
CA ALA A 200 19.31 -5.78 2.80
C ALA A 200 18.58 -4.55 3.37
N TRP A 201 18.23 -4.58 4.66
CA TRP A 201 17.64 -3.43 5.34
C TRP A 201 18.62 -2.27 5.41
N LEU A 202 19.83 -2.54 5.91
CA LEU A 202 20.87 -1.52 6.08
C LEU A 202 21.23 -0.87 4.75
N ALA A 203 21.32 -1.66 3.67
CA ALA A 203 21.58 -1.14 2.32
C ALA A 203 20.50 -0.15 1.87
N GLN A 204 19.21 -0.50 2.02
CA GLN A 204 18.12 0.42 1.64
C GLN A 204 18.11 1.69 2.49
N GLU A 205 18.33 1.56 3.80
CA GLU A 205 18.34 2.69 4.73
C GLU A 205 19.51 3.65 4.47
N ILE A 206 20.72 3.11 4.27
CA ILE A 206 21.91 3.89 3.93
C ILE A 206 21.74 4.53 2.55
N ALA A 207 21.21 3.80 1.57
CA ALA A 207 20.96 4.36 0.24
C ALA A 207 19.99 5.56 0.29
N CYS A 208 18.90 5.45 1.04
CA CYS A 208 17.95 6.57 1.21
C CYS A 208 18.57 7.75 1.97
N TRP A 209 19.40 7.49 2.99
CA TRP A 209 20.14 8.53 3.70
C TRP A 209 21.10 9.28 2.76
N LEU A 210 21.96 8.55 2.05
CA LEU A 210 22.92 9.14 1.11
C LEU A 210 22.22 9.86 -0.04
N TRP A 211 21.11 9.31 -0.55
CA TRP A 211 20.30 9.95 -1.57
C TRP A 211 19.69 11.26 -1.10
N SER A 212 19.15 11.29 0.13
CA SER A 212 18.63 12.52 0.74
C SER A 212 19.70 13.62 0.82
N TRP A 213 20.90 13.28 1.28
CA TRP A 213 22.02 14.24 1.35
C TRP A 213 22.56 14.64 -0.03
N THR A 214 22.51 13.74 -1.00
CA THR A 214 22.85 14.05 -2.39
C THR A 214 21.90 15.11 -2.95
N LEU A 215 20.59 14.95 -2.79
CA LEU A 215 19.60 15.95 -3.22
C LEU A 215 19.81 17.29 -2.51
N VAL A 216 20.01 17.28 -1.19
CA VAL A 216 20.28 18.50 -0.41
C VAL A 216 21.55 19.21 -0.92
N GLY A 217 22.64 18.46 -1.11
CA GLY A 217 23.90 19.02 -1.62
C GLY A 217 23.79 19.56 -3.04
N LEU A 218 23.05 18.89 -3.93
CA LEU A 218 22.81 19.37 -5.29
C LEU A 218 22.01 20.67 -5.31
N VAL A 219 21.00 20.81 -4.45
CA VAL A 219 20.23 22.06 -4.29
C VAL A 219 21.10 23.16 -3.69
N ALA A 220 21.80 22.87 -2.60
CA ALA A 220 22.64 23.84 -1.89
C ALA A 220 23.79 24.38 -2.76
N THR A 221 24.33 23.56 -3.67
CA THR A 221 25.38 23.99 -4.61
C THR A 221 24.83 24.54 -5.94
N GLY A 222 23.51 24.69 -6.09
CA GLY A 222 22.87 25.23 -7.29
C GLY A 222 22.89 24.31 -8.52
N ARG A 223 23.35 23.05 -8.39
CA ARG A 223 23.37 22.05 -9.46
C ARG A 223 21.99 21.48 -9.77
N LEU A 224 21.10 21.49 -8.79
CA LEU A 224 19.70 21.11 -8.94
C LEU A 224 18.81 22.30 -8.52
N PRO A 225 18.02 22.88 -9.44
CA PRO A 225 17.12 23.96 -9.09
C PRO A 225 16.11 23.51 -8.02
N LEU A 226 15.92 24.30 -6.96
CA LEU A 226 14.97 24.00 -5.88
C LEU A 226 13.57 23.67 -6.40
N LYS A 227 13.13 24.34 -7.48
CA LYS A 227 11.83 24.08 -8.14
C LYS A 227 11.62 22.61 -8.51
N VAL A 228 12.69 21.88 -8.89
CA VAL A 228 12.60 20.46 -9.29
C VAL A 228 12.20 19.62 -8.08
N VAL A 229 12.84 19.87 -6.93
CA VAL A 229 12.53 19.18 -5.67
C VAL A 229 11.13 19.53 -5.17
N LEU A 230 10.71 20.80 -5.30
CA LEU A 230 9.35 21.22 -4.91
C LEU A 230 8.28 20.57 -5.78
N ILE A 231 8.47 20.49 -7.10
CA ILE A 231 7.53 19.81 -8.01
C ILE A 231 7.47 18.31 -7.72
N ALA A 232 8.63 17.65 -7.55
CA ALA A 232 8.67 16.24 -7.17
C ALA A 232 7.98 15.98 -5.82
N GLY A 233 8.22 16.85 -4.83
CA GLY A 233 7.56 16.83 -3.53
C GLY A 233 6.04 16.99 -3.64
N ALA A 234 5.55 17.92 -4.47
CA ALA A 234 4.12 18.10 -4.71
C ALA A 234 3.48 16.87 -5.38
N ILE A 235 4.12 16.30 -6.40
CA ILE A 235 3.68 15.05 -7.04
C ILE A 235 3.60 13.92 -6.01
N PHE A 236 4.62 13.78 -5.16
CA PHE A 236 4.66 12.75 -4.14
C PHE A 236 3.58 12.96 -3.06
N GLY A 237 3.34 14.21 -2.63
CA GLY A 237 2.25 14.55 -1.71
C GLY A 237 0.87 14.23 -2.28
N ILE A 238 0.59 14.61 -3.53
CA ILE A 238 -0.69 14.31 -4.19
C ILE A 238 -0.87 12.80 -4.37
N MET A 239 0.20 12.09 -4.74
CA MET A 239 0.20 10.64 -4.88
C MET A 239 -0.14 9.94 -3.55
N THR A 240 0.49 10.35 -2.45
CA THR A 240 0.22 9.79 -1.12
C THR A 240 -1.19 10.12 -0.64
N PHE A 241 -1.69 11.33 -0.92
CA PHE A 241 -3.10 11.66 -0.70
C PHE A 241 -4.05 10.73 -1.46
N LEU A 242 -3.76 10.43 -2.73
CA LEU A 242 -4.55 9.47 -3.52
C LEU A 242 -4.50 8.06 -2.92
N ASN A 243 -3.33 7.59 -2.49
CA ASN A 243 -3.21 6.33 -1.76
C ASN A 243 -4.01 6.32 -0.46
N GLN A 244 -3.99 7.42 0.29
CA GLN A 244 -4.73 7.57 1.54
C GLN A 244 -6.24 7.55 1.30
N LEU A 245 -6.70 8.17 0.21
CA LEU A 245 -8.09 8.13 -0.22
C LEU A 245 -8.54 6.71 -0.60
N ARG A 246 -7.70 5.96 -1.34
CA ARG A 246 -7.92 4.54 -1.60
C ARG A 246 -8.00 3.76 -0.30
N THR A 247 -7.07 4.01 0.61
CA THR A 247 -6.97 3.34 1.90
C THR A 247 -8.24 3.56 2.71
N ALA A 248 -8.76 4.79 2.78
CA ALA A 248 -10.01 5.10 3.47
C ALA A 248 -11.17 4.22 3.02
N VAL A 249 -11.23 3.83 1.74
CA VAL A 249 -12.30 2.97 1.20
C VAL A 249 -11.91 1.50 1.05
N ALA A 250 -10.71 1.09 1.48
CA ALA A 250 -10.25 -0.30 1.41
C ALA A 250 -10.90 -1.18 2.49
N HIS A 251 -11.36 -0.57 3.57
CA HIS A 251 -12.06 -1.21 4.68
C HIS A 251 -13.31 -0.43 5.08
N TYR A 252 -14.21 -1.10 5.81
CA TYR A 252 -15.36 -0.47 6.43
C TYR A 252 -15.06 0.11 7.82
N TRP A 253 -13.96 -0.30 8.46
CA TRP A 253 -13.43 0.26 9.71
C TRP A 253 -14.35 0.13 10.92
N GLU A 254 -15.20 -0.89 10.94
CA GLU A 254 -16.26 -1.04 11.96
C GLU A 254 -15.78 -1.69 13.27
N ASN A 255 -14.58 -2.25 13.31
CA ASN A 255 -14.10 -2.94 14.50
C ASN A 255 -13.42 -1.97 15.48
N GLU A 256 -13.79 -2.01 16.76
CA GLU A 256 -13.28 -1.08 17.79
C GLU A 256 -12.01 -1.57 18.52
N GLY A 257 -11.26 -2.51 17.95
CA GLY A 257 -10.02 -3.01 18.54
C GLY A 257 -10.05 -4.46 19.03
N GLY A 258 -11.20 -5.13 18.92
CA GLY A 258 -11.37 -6.54 19.26
C GLY A 258 -10.78 -7.48 18.20
N GLN A 259 -10.51 -8.73 18.56
CA GLN A 259 -10.20 -9.75 17.56
C GLN A 259 -11.46 -10.11 16.77
N MET A 260 -11.33 -10.19 15.44
CA MET A 260 -12.43 -10.53 14.54
C MET A 260 -12.31 -11.97 14.04
N ALA A 261 -13.44 -12.65 13.84
CA ALA A 261 -13.44 -13.92 13.15
C ALA A 261 -13.00 -13.72 11.68
N PRO A 262 -12.36 -14.72 11.03
CA PRO A 262 -11.86 -14.56 9.66
C PRO A 262 -12.89 -14.10 8.63
N LEU A 263 -14.15 -14.52 8.78
CA LEU A 263 -15.23 -14.07 7.90
C LEU A 263 -15.57 -12.59 8.10
N ASP A 264 -15.48 -12.10 9.34
CA ASP A 264 -15.75 -10.70 9.65
C ASP A 264 -14.59 -9.80 9.20
N GLN A 265 -13.34 -10.28 9.29
CA GLN A 265 -12.18 -9.60 8.67
C GLN A 265 -12.39 -9.42 7.17
N PHE A 266 -12.88 -10.46 6.49
CA PHE A 266 -13.25 -10.37 5.07
C PHE A 266 -14.40 -9.37 4.86
N ARG A 267 -15.47 -9.43 5.65
CA ARG A 267 -16.62 -8.51 5.52
C ARG A 267 -16.25 -7.05 5.76
N ASP A 268 -15.21 -6.77 6.55
CA ASP A 268 -14.70 -5.43 6.79
C ASP A 268 -13.76 -4.93 5.68
N THR A 269 -13.46 -5.74 4.66
CA THR A 269 -12.66 -5.34 3.49
C THR A 269 -13.53 -5.02 2.29
N VAL A 270 -12.99 -4.30 1.31
CA VAL A 270 -13.73 -3.85 0.11
C VAL A 270 -13.09 -4.33 -1.18
N ASN A 271 -13.92 -4.75 -2.14
CA ASN A 271 -13.55 -4.89 -3.55
C ASN A 271 -14.24 -3.78 -4.36
N VAL A 272 -13.58 -3.25 -5.39
CA VAL A 272 -14.17 -2.38 -6.42
C VAL A 272 -13.85 -2.94 -7.81
N PRO A 273 -14.48 -4.07 -8.18
CA PRO A 273 -14.17 -4.78 -9.42
C PRO A 273 -14.77 -4.07 -10.65
N PRO A 274 -14.47 -4.55 -11.87
CA PRO A 274 -15.24 -4.21 -13.06
C PRO A 274 -16.76 -4.39 -12.83
N PRO A 275 -17.63 -3.60 -13.47
CA PRO A 275 -17.37 -2.78 -14.66
C PRO A 275 -16.72 -1.41 -14.40
N ALA A 276 -16.42 -1.05 -13.15
CA ALA A 276 -15.69 0.17 -12.81
C ALA A 276 -14.31 0.22 -13.49
N LEU A 277 -14.01 1.34 -14.17
CA LEU A 277 -12.75 1.52 -14.91
C LEU A 277 -11.77 2.48 -14.20
N LEU A 278 -12.27 3.40 -13.38
CA LEU A 278 -11.39 4.31 -12.62
C LEU A 278 -10.52 3.60 -11.57
N PRO A 279 -10.92 2.47 -10.93
CA PRO A 279 -10.07 1.78 -9.96
C PRO A 279 -8.76 1.29 -10.54
N PHE A 280 -8.62 1.15 -11.87
CA PHE A 280 -7.33 0.88 -12.49
C PHE A 280 -6.29 1.98 -12.24
N LEU A 281 -6.74 3.23 -12.02
CA LEU A 281 -5.91 4.40 -11.72
C LEU A 281 -5.75 4.63 -10.21
N TRP A 282 -6.84 4.59 -9.46
CA TRP A 282 -6.83 4.95 -8.03
C TRP A 282 -6.66 3.76 -7.07
N ALA A 283 -6.75 2.52 -7.56
CA ALA A 283 -6.41 1.29 -6.82
C ALA A 283 -5.62 0.31 -7.73
N PRO A 284 -4.41 0.72 -8.19
CA PRO A 284 -3.60 -0.04 -9.14
C PRO A 284 -3.01 -1.31 -8.50
N VAL A 285 -2.29 -2.12 -9.28
CA VAL A 285 -1.55 -3.30 -8.78
C VAL A 285 -2.41 -4.23 -7.90
N GLY A 286 -3.64 -4.51 -8.37
CA GLY A 286 -4.54 -5.45 -7.69
C GLY A 286 -5.29 -4.89 -6.48
N LEU A 287 -4.98 -3.68 -6.04
CA LEU A 287 -5.59 -3.05 -4.85
C LEU A 287 -7.11 -2.86 -4.96
N ARG A 288 -7.66 -2.81 -6.18
CA ARG A 288 -9.12 -2.82 -6.38
C ARG A 288 -9.80 -4.13 -5.95
N TYR A 289 -9.03 -5.19 -5.71
CA TYR A 289 -9.53 -6.47 -5.20
C TYR A 289 -9.03 -6.71 -3.77
N HIS A 290 -9.05 -5.68 -2.90
CA HIS A 290 -8.46 -5.73 -1.56
C HIS A 290 -9.05 -6.86 -0.70
N ALA A 291 -10.36 -7.08 -0.75
CA ALA A 291 -10.99 -8.19 -0.02
C ALA A 291 -10.57 -9.57 -0.54
N LEU A 292 -10.45 -9.74 -1.86
CA LEU A 292 -9.92 -10.97 -2.42
C LEU A 292 -8.44 -11.16 -2.06
N HIS A 293 -7.68 -10.07 -1.99
CA HIS A 293 -6.30 -10.10 -1.54
C HIS A 293 -6.20 -10.59 -0.09
N HIS A 294 -7.04 -10.09 0.83
CA HIS A 294 -7.13 -10.63 2.20
C HIS A 294 -7.45 -12.13 2.25
N LEU A 295 -8.25 -12.60 1.31
CA LEU A 295 -8.59 -14.02 1.20
C LEU A 295 -7.45 -14.88 0.65
N MET A 296 -6.68 -14.33 -0.29
CA MET A 296 -5.58 -15.00 -0.99
C MET A 296 -4.36 -14.08 -1.13
N PRO A 297 -3.64 -13.76 -0.02
CA PRO A 297 -2.64 -12.69 0.00
C PRO A 297 -1.42 -12.96 -0.89
N ARG A 298 -1.14 -14.25 -1.15
CA ARG A 298 -0.05 -14.69 -2.04
C ARG A 298 -0.44 -14.76 -3.51
N LEU A 299 -1.69 -14.45 -3.87
CA LEU A 299 -2.10 -14.45 -5.26
C LEU A 299 -1.50 -13.22 -5.96
N PRO A 300 -0.71 -13.40 -7.04
CA PRO A 300 -0.10 -12.29 -7.77
C PRO A 300 -1.13 -11.25 -8.24
N TYR A 301 -0.81 -9.96 -8.13
CA TYR A 301 -1.76 -8.89 -8.50
C TYR A 301 -2.39 -9.05 -9.90
N HIS A 302 -1.61 -9.53 -10.88
CA HIS A 302 -2.05 -9.68 -12.27
C HIS A 302 -3.05 -10.83 -12.45
N ASN A 303 -3.18 -11.72 -11.46
CA ASN A 303 -4.12 -12.84 -11.46
C ASN A 303 -5.37 -12.58 -10.60
N LEU A 304 -5.41 -11.51 -9.79
CA LEU A 304 -6.57 -11.19 -8.94
C LEU A 304 -7.85 -10.97 -9.73
N GLY A 305 -7.76 -10.37 -10.93
CA GLY A 305 -8.94 -10.16 -11.78
C GLY A 305 -9.53 -11.47 -12.31
N GLU A 306 -8.67 -12.40 -12.71
CA GLU A 306 -9.09 -13.72 -13.18
C GLU A 306 -9.64 -14.57 -12.03
N ALA A 307 -8.99 -14.54 -10.86
CA ALA A 307 -9.51 -15.20 -9.67
C ALA A 307 -10.89 -14.64 -9.29
N HIS A 308 -11.04 -13.32 -9.23
CA HIS A 308 -12.33 -12.68 -8.95
C HIS A 308 -13.41 -13.15 -9.93
N ARG A 309 -13.11 -13.21 -11.24
CA ARG A 309 -14.02 -13.72 -12.26
C ARG A 309 -14.45 -15.17 -12.00
N ARG A 310 -13.52 -16.05 -11.65
CA ARG A 310 -13.82 -17.46 -11.32
C ARG A 310 -14.70 -17.59 -10.07
N LEU A 311 -14.39 -16.84 -9.02
CA LEU A 311 -15.20 -16.79 -7.79
C LEU A 311 -16.63 -16.32 -8.06
N VAL A 312 -16.79 -15.20 -8.78
CA VAL A 312 -18.10 -14.66 -9.19
C VAL A 312 -18.89 -15.67 -10.04
N GLN A 313 -18.24 -16.42 -10.92
CA GLN A 313 -18.91 -17.40 -11.77
C GLN A 313 -19.34 -18.67 -11.03
N ALA A 314 -18.52 -19.15 -10.10
CA ALA A 314 -18.76 -20.41 -9.41
C ALA A 314 -19.69 -20.25 -8.19
N LEU A 315 -19.68 -19.09 -7.53
CA LEU A 315 -20.42 -18.86 -6.30
C LEU A 315 -21.84 -18.31 -6.56
N PRO A 316 -22.83 -18.68 -5.73
CA PRO A 316 -24.19 -18.14 -5.80
C PRO A 316 -24.25 -16.60 -5.76
N GLN A 317 -25.35 -16.02 -6.28
CA GLN A 317 -25.52 -14.56 -6.32
C GLN A 317 -25.64 -13.92 -4.93
N ASP A 318 -26.19 -14.64 -3.97
CA ASP A 318 -26.35 -14.24 -2.56
C ASP A 318 -25.13 -14.61 -1.69
N HIS A 319 -24.07 -15.15 -2.29
CA HIS A 319 -22.88 -15.57 -1.55
C HIS A 319 -22.12 -14.39 -0.94
N VAL A 320 -21.62 -14.57 0.29
CA VAL A 320 -20.92 -13.54 1.08
C VAL A 320 -19.74 -12.88 0.36
N TYR A 321 -19.13 -13.57 -0.60
CA TYR A 321 -18.05 -12.99 -1.41
C TYR A 321 -18.44 -11.69 -2.12
N ARG A 322 -19.72 -11.53 -2.47
CA ARG A 322 -20.23 -10.34 -3.18
C ARG A 322 -20.62 -9.20 -2.23
N SER A 323 -20.74 -9.46 -0.92
CA SER A 323 -21.18 -8.44 0.05
C SER A 323 -20.14 -7.34 0.28
N VAL A 324 -18.89 -7.57 -0.15
CA VAL A 324 -17.76 -6.64 -0.01
C VAL A 324 -17.55 -5.77 -1.25
N GLU A 325 -18.35 -5.95 -2.31
CA GLU A 325 -18.20 -5.21 -3.55
C GLU A 325 -18.83 -3.81 -3.46
N GLN A 326 -18.11 -2.81 -3.94
CA GLN A 326 -18.59 -1.44 -4.14
C GLN A 326 -18.51 -1.08 -5.62
N SER A 327 -19.37 -0.16 -6.04
CA SER A 327 -19.46 0.25 -7.44
C SER A 327 -18.35 1.19 -7.88
N GLU A 328 -17.89 2.09 -7.00
CA GLU A 328 -16.79 3.04 -7.27
C GLU A 328 -16.28 3.68 -5.96
N LEU A 329 -15.26 4.53 -6.08
CA LEU A 329 -14.68 5.31 -4.98
C LEU A 329 -15.71 6.15 -4.20
N PHE A 330 -16.47 7.00 -4.88
CA PHE A 330 -17.38 7.95 -4.21
C PHE A 330 -18.52 7.27 -3.45
N PRO A 331 -19.19 6.23 -3.98
CA PRO A 331 -20.15 5.45 -3.21
C PRO A 331 -19.53 4.82 -1.95
N ALA A 332 -18.34 4.25 -2.05
CA ALA A 332 -17.64 3.66 -0.90
C ALA A 332 -17.30 4.72 0.16
N LEU A 333 -16.81 5.88 -0.27
CA LEU A 333 -16.51 7.02 0.61
C LEU A 333 -17.77 7.57 1.28
N GLY A 334 -18.88 7.68 0.53
CA GLY A 334 -20.17 8.11 1.06
C GLY A 334 -20.73 7.14 2.11
N ARG A 335 -20.51 5.83 1.95
CA ARG A 335 -20.85 4.84 2.97
C ARG A 335 -20.02 5.01 4.24
N LEU A 336 -18.70 5.17 4.10
CA LEU A 336 -17.83 5.44 5.25
C LEU A 336 -18.28 6.70 5.99
N TRP A 337 -18.38 7.82 5.28
CA TRP A 337 -18.82 9.09 5.84
C TRP A 337 -20.18 8.99 6.52
N GLY A 338 -21.11 8.24 5.91
CA GLY A 338 -22.43 8.00 6.47
C GLY A 338 -22.39 7.22 7.79
N ARG A 339 -21.41 6.34 8.01
CA ARG A 339 -21.23 5.58 9.27
C ARG A 339 -20.51 6.40 10.34
N MET A 340 -19.59 7.27 9.94
CA MET A 340 -18.83 8.14 10.85
C MET A 340 -19.75 8.94 11.77
N GLY A 341 -19.50 8.86 13.09
CA GLY A 341 -20.21 9.62 14.11
C GLY A 341 -21.63 9.14 14.43
N ARG A 342 -22.10 8.03 13.84
CA ARG A 342 -23.32 7.36 14.30
C ARG A 342 -22.99 6.50 15.52
N ARG A 343 -23.43 6.94 16.70
CA ARG A 343 -23.48 6.13 17.92
C ARG A 343 -24.91 5.72 18.20
#